data_AF-A0A2M9C9Z9-F1
#
_entry.id   AF-A0A2M9C9Z9-F1
#
_cell.length_a   1.000
_cell.length_b   1.000
_cell.length_c   1.000
_cell.angle_alpha   90.00
_cell.angle_beta   90.00
_cell.angle_gamma   90.00
#
_symmetry.space_group_name_H-M   'P 1'
#
loop_
_entity.id
_entity.type
_entity.pdbx_description
1 polymer ?
#
loop_
_entity_poly.entity_id
_entity_poly.type
_entity_poly.pdbx_seq_one_letter_code
_entity_poly.pdbx_strand_id
1 'polypeptide(L)'
;MKKIAFIALVIGTLMVSCQNEQRQAVETPETVETLKADAVNNFESALKAISKGGERYVGENKLLNEEGIKILLPAATQLALDKGISEVELQRLSKRDIIEKGLRIYQENIAIYRTKVKSNN
;
A
#
# COMPACT_ATOMS: atom_id res chain seq x y z
N MET A 1 4.06 2.06 71.14
CA MET A 1 3.03 1.04 70.84
C MET A 1 3.66 -0.03 69.98
N LYS A 2 3.66 -1.29 70.47
CA LYS A 2 4.01 -2.48 69.69
C LYS A 2 2.84 -2.80 68.76
N LYS A 3 3.10 -3.22 67.53
CA LYS A 3 2.64 -4.52 66.99
C LYS A 3 3.10 -4.68 65.55
N ILE A 4 3.74 -5.83 65.35
CA ILE A 4 4.27 -6.37 64.12
C ILE A 4 3.19 -7.27 63.54
N ALA A 5 3.01 -7.23 62.22
CA ALA A 5 2.50 -8.33 61.40
C ALA A 5 3.32 -8.24 60.10
N PHE A 6 4.35 -9.04 59.84
CA PHE A 6 4.36 -10.49 59.63
C PHE A 6 3.17 -10.94 58.78
N ILE A 7 3.41 -11.12 57.47
CA ILE A 7 3.41 -12.44 56.83
C ILE A 7 4.44 -12.39 55.69
N ALA A 8 5.44 -13.23 55.85
CA ALA A 8 6.36 -13.67 54.82
C ALA A 8 5.74 -14.87 54.09
N LEU A 9 5.88 -14.94 52.77
CA LEU A 9 6.28 -16.16 52.07
C LEU A 9 6.51 -15.80 50.57
N VAL A 10 7.73 -15.73 50.01
CA VAL A 10 8.81 -16.75 49.84
C VAL A 10 8.75 -17.36 48.45
N ILE A 11 9.81 -17.08 47.69
CA ILE A 11 10.51 -17.93 46.72
C ILE A 11 9.72 -18.24 45.43
N GLY A 12 10.27 -18.11 44.22
CA GLY A 12 11.60 -17.83 43.69
C GLY A 12 11.35 -17.39 42.22
N THR A 13 12.30 -17.06 41.38
CA THR A 13 13.63 -17.65 41.23
C THR A 13 14.34 -16.84 40.15
N LEU A 14 15.65 -16.64 40.37
CA LEU A 14 16.72 -16.54 39.36
C LEU A 14 16.89 -15.15 38.68
N MET A 15 17.85 -14.35 39.15
CA MET A 15 19.24 -14.28 38.65
C MET A 15 19.26 -13.70 37.22
N VAL A 16 19.40 -12.38 37.05
CA VAL A 16 20.69 -11.67 36.86
C VAL A 16 21.73 -12.51 36.10
N SER A 17 21.92 -12.22 34.82
CA SER A 17 23.18 -11.64 34.31
C SER A 17 23.13 -11.40 32.80
N CYS A 18 23.64 -10.22 32.42
CA CYS A 18 24.37 -9.86 31.21
C CYS A 18 24.24 -10.73 29.95
N GLN A 19 23.85 -10.09 28.85
CA GLN A 19 24.75 -9.83 27.70
C GLN A 19 23.97 -8.96 26.70
N ASN A 20 24.50 -7.77 26.43
CA ASN A 20 25.11 -7.48 25.13
C ASN A 20 24.09 -7.56 23.99
N GLU A 21 23.59 -6.41 23.57
CA GLU A 21 24.02 -5.77 22.33
C GLU A 21 23.13 -4.55 22.11
N GLN A 22 23.76 -3.49 21.64
CA GLN A 22 23.09 -2.43 20.92
C GLN A 22 22.11 -3.09 19.94
N ARG A 23 20.81 -3.13 20.27
CA ARG A 23 19.82 -2.94 19.23
C ARG A 23 19.97 -1.48 18.85
N GLN A 24 20.93 -1.25 17.95
CA GLN A 24 20.77 -0.28 16.89
C GLN A 24 19.27 -0.23 16.60
N ALA A 25 18.68 0.94 16.84
CA ALA A 25 17.64 1.39 15.96
C ALA A 25 18.23 1.20 14.56
N VAL A 26 18.00 0.02 13.98
CA VAL A 26 18.03 -0.15 12.56
C VAL A 26 16.91 0.79 12.18
N GLU A 27 17.31 2.02 11.85
CA GLU A 27 16.63 2.82 10.86
C GLU A 27 16.31 1.82 9.77
N THR A 28 15.10 1.25 9.81
CA THR A 28 14.52 0.63 8.65
C THR A 28 14.70 1.71 7.61
N PRO A 29 15.59 1.56 6.61
CA PRO A 29 15.52 2.47 5.49
C PRO A 29 14.06 2.39 5.09
N GLU A 30 13.35 3.51 5.02
CA GLU A 30 11.97 3.54 4.56
C GLU A 30 11.97 2.82 3.22
N THR A 31 11.71 1.51 3.25
CA THR A 31 11.53 0.71 2.07
C THR A 31 10.15 1.13 1.66
N VAL A 32 10.12 2.24 0.91
CA VAL A 32 8.95 2.68 0.18
C VAL A 32 8.57 1.46 -0.64
N GLU A 33 7.59 0.72 -0.13
CA GLU A 33 7.10 -0.52 -0.71
C GLU A 33 6.58 -0.14 -2.10
N THR A 34 7.41 -0.41 -3.10
CA THR A 34 6.97 -0.33 -4.48
C THR A 34 5.94 -1.44 -4.64
N LEU A 35 4.72 -1.06 -5.00
CA LEU A 35 3.65 -2.00 -5.33
C LEU A 35 4.16 -3.08 -6.29
N LYS A 36 3.55 -4.26 -6.21
CA LYS A 36 3.90 -5.40 -7.06
C LYS A 36 3.94 -4.95 -8.52
N ALA A 37 5.07 -5.23 -9.18
CA ALA A 37 5.29 -4.85 -10.57
C ALA A 37 4.13 -5.30 -11.47
N ASP A 38 3.55 -6.48 -11.19
CA ASP A 38 2.41 -7.02 -11.94
C ASP A 38 1.17 -6.13 -11.90
N ALA A 39 0.79 -5.59 -10.74
CA ALA A 39 -0.39 -4.73 -10.62
C ALA A 39 -0.20 -3.40 -11.38
N VAL A 40 1.01 -2.86 -11.31
CA VAL A 40 1.41 -1.65 -12.05
C VAL A 40 1.41 -1.91 -13.56
N ASN A 41 1.98 -3.02 -14.00
CA ASN A 41 2.04 -3.42 -15.41
C ASN A 41 0.64 -3.72 -15.99
N ASN A 42 -0.25 -4.33 -15.19
CA ASN A 42 -1.62 -4.60 -15.57
C ASN A 42 -2.40 -3.30 -15.78
N PHE A 43 -2.23 -2.33 -14.87
CA PHE A 43 -2.86 -1.02 -15.00
C PHE A 43 -2.32 -0.24 -16.20
N GLU A 44 -1.01 -0.26 -16.42
CA GLU A 44 -0.40 0.36 -17.60
C GLU A 44 -0.92 -0.27 -18.91
N SER A 45 -1.05 -1.59 -18.93
CA SER A 45 -1.59 -2.33 -20.10
C SER A 45 -3.05 -1.95 -20.37
N ALA A 46 -3.86 -1.81 -19.32
CA ALA A 46 -5.24 -1.33 -19.45
C ALA A 46 -5.29 0.10 -20.00
N LEU A 47 -4.46 1.03 -19.49
CA LEU A 47 -4.36 2.40 -20.03
C LEU A 47 -3.95 2.41 -21.51
N LYS A 48 -2.97 1.57 -21.90
CA LYS A 48 -2.54 1.42 -23.30
C LYS A 48 -3.66 0.89 -24.19
N ALA A 49 -4.46 -0.07 -23.71
CA ALA A 49 -5.60 -0.60 -24.44
C ALA A 49 -6.66 0.49 -24.68
N ILE A 50 -6.96 1.29 -23.67
CA ILE A 50 -7.87 2.45 -23.79
C ILE A 50 -7.35 3.45 -24.82
N SER A 51 -6.09 3.85 -24.69
CA SER A 51 -5.49 4.83 -25.59
C SER A 51 -5.49 4.37 -27.06
N LYS A 52 -5.20 3.09 -27.31
CA LYS A 52 -5.23 2.50 -28.67
C LYS A 52 -6.64 2.42 -29.25
N GLY A 53 -7.67 2.26 -28.43
CA GLY A 53 -9.06 2.21 -28.89
C GLY A 53 -9.66 3.57 -29.21
N GLY A 54 -9.03 4.68 -28.80
CA GLY A 54 -9.49 6.03 -29.10
C GLY A 54 -10.94 6.27 -28.66
N GLU A 55 -11.76 6.78 -29.59
CA GLU A 55 -13.18 7.11 -29.35
C GLU A 55 -14.03 5.92 -28.91
N ARG A 56 -13.60 4.68 -29.18
CA ARG A 56 -14.32 3.47 -28.74
C ARG A 56 -14.58 3.45 -27.23
N TYR A 57 -13.68 4.02 -26.45
CA TYR A 57 -13.76 3.98 -24.98
C TYR A 57 -14.10 5.32 -24.36
N VAL A 58 -14.40 6.34 -25.17
CA VAL A 58 -14.65 7.70 -24.75
C VAL A 58 -16.08 8.07 -25.12
N GLY A 59 -16.88 8.47 -24.13
CA GLY A 59 -18.23 8.96 -24.32
C GLY A 59 -18.28 10.42 -24.79
N GLU A 60 -19.48 10.91 -25.05
CA GLU A 60 -19.74 12.26 -25.60
C GLU A 60 -19.14 13.40 -24.76
N ASN A 61 -19.01 13.20 -23.45
CA ASN A 61 -18.43 14.17 -22.52
C ASN A 61 -16.91 14.04 -22.35
N LYS A 62 -16.22 13.31 -23.24
CA LYS A 62 -14.79 12.99 -23.15
C LYS A 62 -14.40 12.19 -21.92
N LEU A 63 -15.36 11.61 -21.20
CA LEU A 63 -15.10 10.67 -20.11
C LEU A 63 -15.10 9.24 -20.62
N LEU A 64 -14.52 8.32 -19.85
CA LEU A 64 -14.62 6.89 -20.16
C LEU A 64 -16.09 6.46 -20.27
N ASN A 65 -16.43 5.71 -21.32
CA ASN A 65 -17.72 5.03 -21.42
C ASN A 65 -17.70 3.70 -20.63
N GLU A 66 -18.79 2.94 -20.67
CA GLU A 66 -18.91 1.68 -19.93
C GLU A 66 -17.88 0.62 -20.35
N GLU A 67 -17.50 0.54 -21.64
CA GLU A 67 -16.44 -0.37 -22.09
C GLU A 67 -15.09 0.05 -21.50
N GLY A 68 -14.79 1.35 -21.50
CA GLY A 68 -13.57 1.88 -20.92
C GLY A 68 -13.47 1.65 -19.41
N ILE A 69 -14.59 1.81 -18.70
CA ILE A 69 -14.68 1.53 -17.26
C ILE A 69 -14.44 0.04 -16.99
N LYS A 70 -15.03 -0.87 -17.78
CA LYS A 70 -14.85 -2.32 -17.60
C LYS A 70 -13.39 -2.76 -17.77
N ILE A 71 -12.64 -2.10 -18.64
CA ILE A 71 -11.22 -2.41 -18.87
C ILE A 71 -10.36 -1.92 -17.69
N LEU A 72 -10.58 -0.70 -17.20
CA LEU A 72 -9.74 -0.08 -16.18
C LEU A 72 -10.08 -0.51 -14.75
N LEU A 73 -11.35 -0.76 -14.45
CA LEU A 73 -11.82 -1.00 -13.10
C LEU A 73 -11.10 -2.17 -12.39
N PRO A 74 -10.94 -3.36 -12.99
CA PRO A 74 -10.27 -4.48 -12.31
C PRO A 74 -8.82 -4.16 -11.93
N ALA A 75 -8.08 -3.53 -12.84
CA ALA A 75 -6.68 -3.15 -12.60
C ALA A 75 -6.58 -2.02 -11.54
N ALA A 76 -7.51 -1.06 -11.56
CA ALA A 76 -7.58 -0.01 -10.55
C ALA A 76 -7.87 -0.56 -9.15
N THR A 77 -8.84 -1.49 -9.06
CA THR A 77 -9.17 -2.18 -7.82
C THR A 77 -7.97 -2.92 -7.27
N GLN A 78 -7.24 -3.67 -8.10
CA GLN A 78 -6.03 -4.38 -7.65
C GLN A 78 -4.96 -3.43 -7.12
N LEU A 79 -4.69 -2.30 -7.80
CA LEU A 79 -3.74 -1.30 -7.30
C LEU A 79 -4.15 -0.73 -5.94
N ALA A 80 -5.45 -0.47 -5.76
CA ALA A 80 -5.95 0.04 -4.50
C ALA A 80 -5.81 -0.99 -3.35
N LEU A 81 -6.16 -2.26 -3.61
CA LEU A 81 -5.99 -3.35 -2.65
C LEU A 81 -4.51 -3.54 -2.28
N ASP A 82 -3.61 -3.55 -3.27
CA ASP A 82 -2.17 -3.69 -3.04
C ASP A 82 -1.58 -2.51 -2.25
N LYS A 83 -2.21 -1.33 -2.30
CA LYS A 83 -1.86 -0.15 -1.50
C LYS A 83 -2.45 -0.20 -0.08
N GLY A 84 -3.19 -1.26 0.26
CA GLY A 84 -3.80 -1.46 1.57
C GLY A 84 -5.20 -0.87 1.74
N ILE A 85 -5.85 -0.43 0.66
CA ILE A 85 -7.23 0.04 0.72
C ILE A 85 -8.14 -1.18 0.80
N SER A 86 -9.03 -1.23 1.80
CA SER A 86 -9.91 -2.38 2.01
C SER A 86 -11.01 -2.50 0.95
N GLU A 87 -11.47 -3.73 0.68
CA GLU A 87 -12.63 -3.99 -0.19
C GLU A 87 -13.89 -3.23 0.27
N VAL A 88 -14.11 -3.14 1.58
CA VAL A 88 -15.26 -2.43 2.16
C VAL A 88 -15.22 -0.94 1.84
N GLU A 89 -14.03 -0.33 1.86
CA GLU A 89 -13.86 1.05 1.43
C GLU A 89 -14.15 1.20 -0.06
N LEU A 90 -13.61 0.31 -0.89
CA LEU A 90 -13.82 0.35 -2.35
C LEU A 90 -15.29 0.17 -2.74
N GLN A 91 -16.04 -0.68 -2.03
CA GLN A 91 -17.47 -0.88 -2.27
C GLN A 91 -18.33 0.37 -2.02
N ARG A 92 -17.82 1.34 -1.25
CA ARG A 92 -18.50 2.62 -0.99
C ARG A 92 -18.22 3.68 -2.05
N LEU A 93 -17.27 3.42 -2.95
CA LEU A 93 -16.85 4.34 -4.00
C LEU A 93 -17.56 4.03 -5.31
N SER A 94 -17.75 5.05 -6.15
CA SER A 94 -18.18 4.79 -7.52
C SER A 94 -17.05 4.13 -8.32
N LYS A 95 -17.40 3.42 -9.40
CA LYS A 95 -16.39 2.83 -10.31
C LYS A 95 -15.39 3.86 -10.82
N ARG A 96 -15.84 5.09 -11.07
CA ARG A 96 -14.98 6.19 -11.55
C ARG A 96 -14.01 6.63 -10.46
N ASP A 97 -14.47 6.74 -9.22
CA ASP A 97 -13.59 7.12 -8.09
C ASP A 97 -12.53 6.04 -7.84
N ILE A 98 -12.89 4.76 -7.96
CA ILE A 98 -11.92 3.66 -7.87
C ILE A 98 -10.85 3.78 -8.96
N ILE A 99 -11.25 4.04 -10.21
CA ILE A 99 -10.33 4.23 -11.34
C ILE A 99 -9.42 5.45 -11.11
N GLU A 100 -9.96 6.56 -10.62
CA GLU A 100 -9.19 7.76 -10.30
C GLU A 100 -8.19 7.49 -9.16
N LYS A 101 -8.61 6.73 -8.14
CA LYS A 101 -7.73 6.33 -7.04
C LYS A 101 -6.59 5.43 -7.55
N GLY A 102 -6.90 4.43 -8.38
CA GLY A 102 -5.90 3.58 -9.03
C GLY A 102 -4.91 4.37 -9.89
N LEU A 103 -5.39 5.38 -10.63
CA LEU A 103 -4.53 6.25 -11.43
C LEU A 103 -3.54 7.04 -10.57
N ARG A 104 -3.99 7.61 -9.44
CA ARG A 104 -3.12 8.33 -8.49
C ARG A 104 -2.04 7.41 -7.93
N ILE A 105 -2.43 6.21 -7.49
CA ILE A 105 -1.51 5.19 -6.98
C ILE A 105 -0.45 4.80 -8.02
N TYR A 106 -0.88 4.60 -9.27
CA TYR A 106 0.03 4.32 -10.38
C TYR A 106 1.04 5.47 -10.59
N GLN A 107 0.57 6.72 -10.62
CA GLN A 107 1.43 7.89 -10.81
C GLN A 107 2.47 8.05 -9.68
N GLU A 108 2.05 7.84 -8.43
CA GLU A 108 2.95 7.83 -7.27
C GLU A 108 4.03 6.75 -7.41
N ASN A 109 3.63 5.54 -7.81
CA ASN A 109 4.55 4.42 -7.98
C ASN A 109 5.62 4.71 -9.05
N ILE A 110 5.20 5.24 -10.21
CA ILE A 110 6.12 5.63 -11.28
C ILE A 110 7.06 6.78 -10.84
N ALA A 111 6.56 7.73 -10.04
CA ALA A 111 7.39 8.80 -9.50
C ALA A 111 8.49 8.27 -8.58
N ILE A 112 8.13 7.34 -7.66
CA ILE A 112 9.08 6.67 -6.77
C ILE A 112 10.12 5.86 -7.56
N TYR A 113 9.70 5.15 -8.61
CA TYR A 113 10.64 4.40 -9.44
C TYR A 113 11.66 5.32 -10.12
N ARG A 114 11.21 6.46 -10.66
CA ARG A 114 12.08 7.44 -11.33
C ARG A 114 13.09 8.09 -10.39
N THR A 115 12.71 8.40 -9.15
CA THR A 115 13.64 8.98 -8.18
C THR A 115 14.71 7.97 -7.74
N LYS A 116 14.35 6.69 -7.55
CA LYS A 116 15.31 5.62 -7.26
C LYS A 116 16.33 5.43 -8.38
N VAL A 117 15.91 5.42 -9.66
CA VAL A 117 16.83 5.29 -10.80
C VAL A 117 17.80 6.48 -10.88
N LYS A 118 17.31 7.71 -10.64
CA LYS A 118 18.17 8.91 -10.64
C LYS A 118 19.16 8.96 -9.47
N SER A 119 18.80 8.39 -8.32
CA SER A 119 19.68 8.38 -7.14
C SER A 119 20.78 7.30 -7.22
N ASN A 120 20.64 6.31 -8.11
CA ASN A 120 21.59 5.22 -8.29
C ASN A 120 22.55 5.42 -9.48
N ASN A 121 22.49 6.57 -10.16
CA ASN A 121 23.39 7.00 -11.23
C ASN A 121 24.17 8.24 -10.79
#